data_AF-A0A2U1S1N3-F1
#
_entry.id   AF-A0A2U1S1N3-F1
#
_cell.length_a   1.000
_cell.length_b   1.000
_cell.length_c   1.000
_cell.angle_alpha   90.00
_cell.angle_beta   90.00
_cell.angle_gamma   90.00
#
_symmetry.space_group_name_H-M   'P 1'
#
loop_
_entity.id
_entity.type
_entity.pdbx_description
1 polymer ?
#
loop_
_entity_poly.entity_id
_entity_poly.type
_entity_poly.pdbx_seq_one_letter_code
_entity_poly.pdbx_strand_id
1 'polypeptide(L)'
;MTTRGIIAVTISLVMLLPIALTPISAAEEMLRLQPLIQEALAVNPEIRAEAKKWDAAKERPPQAGSLDDPMLSFEIENLPTNSFAFTQEDMTMKKLGL
;
A
#
# COMPACT_ATOMS: atom_id res chain seq x y z
N MET A 1 32.35 -53.17 -53.41
CA MET A 1 31.70 -51.84 -53.22
C MET A 1 30.68 -51.80 -52.09
N THR A 2 30.28 -52.93 -51.50
CA THR A 2 29.21 -53.00 -50.49
C THR A 2 29.68 -52.68 -49.06
N THR A 3 30.91 -53.05 -48.69
CA THR A 3 31.42 -52.86 -47.31
C THR A 3 31.60 -51.39 -46.92
N ARG A 4 32.06 -50.54 -47.86
CA ARG A 4 32.27 -49.10 -47.63
C ARG A 4 30.94 -48.35 -47.47
N GLY A 5 29.90 -48.79 -48.17
CA GLY A 5 28.55 -48.23 -48.06
C GLY A 5 27.89 -48.57 -46.72
N ILE A 6 28.06 -49.80 -46.23
CA ILE A 6 27.53 -50.23 -44.93
C ILE A 6 28.17 -49.41 -43.80
N ILE A 7 29.49 -49.20 -43.85
CA ILE A 7 30.21 -48.40 -42.85
C ILE A 7 29.76 -46.92 -42.86
N ALA A 8 29.51 -46.35 -44.05
CA ALA A 8 29.00 -44.98 -44.15
C ALA A 8 27.59 -44.83 -43.57
N VAL A 9 26.71 -45.82 -43.78
CA VAL A 9 25.35 -45.82 -43.25
C VAL A 9 25.32 -46.00 -41.73
N THR A 10 26.16 -46.87 -41.18
CA THR A 10 26.24 -47.05 -39.72
C THR A 10 26.80 -45.82 -39.02
N ILE A 11 27.81 -45.16 -39.60
CA ILE A 11 28.33 -43.89 -39.07
C ILE A 11 27.26 -42.80 -39.11
N SER A 12 26.53 -42.69 -40.22
CA SER A 12 25.42 -41.72 -40.34
C SER A 12 24.31 -41.98 -39.31
N LEU A 13 23.99 -43.24 -39.02
CA LEU A 13 22.96 -43.61 -38.05
C LEU A 13 23.40 -43.29 -36.61
N VAL A 14 24.67 -43.55 -36.27
CA VAL A 14 25.24 -43.23 -34.95
C VAL A 14 25.34 -41.72 -34.73
N MET A 15 25.63 -40.94 -35.78
CA MET A 15 25.69 -39.48 -35.71
C MET A 15 24.31 -38.83 -35.50
N LEU A 16 23.25 -39.46 -36.01
CA LEU A 16 21.87 -38.97 -35.88
C LEU A 16 21.20 -39.40 -34.57
N LEU A 17 21.67 -40.50 -33.95
CA LEU A 17 21.13 -41.05 -32.71
C LEU A 17 21.12 -40.08 -31.50
N PRO A 18 22.16 -39.26 -31.23
CA PRO A 18 22.12 -38.34 -30.09
C PRO A 18 21.10 -37.20 -30.28
N ILE A 19 20.77 -36.84 -31.52
CA ILE A 19 19.79 -35.77 -31.83
C ILE A 19 18.36 -36.22 -31.49
N ALA A 20 18.08 -37.52 -31.60
CA ALA A 20 16.76 -38.08 -31.28
C ALA A 20 16.51 -38.26 -29.78
N LEU A 21 17.57 -38.24 -28.96
CA LEU A 21 17.49 -38.47 -27.51
C LEU A 21 17.64 -37.20 -26.66
N THR A 22 17.87 -36.04 -27.27
CA THR A 22 17.86 -34.79 -26.50
C THR A 22 16.44 -34.51 -26.04
N PRO A 23 16.17 -34.44 -24.72
CA PRO A 23 14.89 -33.96 -24.25
C PRO A 23 14.77 -32.49 -24.70
N ILE A 24 13.79 -32.20 -25.54
CA ILE A 24 13.38 -30.83 -25.87
C ILE A 24 12.66 -30.28 -24.63
N SER A 25 13.43 -29.97 -23.58
CA SER A 25 12.94 -29.32 -22.37
C SER A 25 13.12 -27.82 -22.52
N ALA A 26 12.36 -27.23 -23.45
CA ALA A 26 12.43 -25.81 -23.77
C ALA A 26 11.04 -25.14 -23.80
N ALA A 27 10.04 -25.75 -23.15
CA ALA A 27 8.67 -25.22 -23.14
C ALA A 27 7.99 -25.25 -21.76
N GLU A 28 8.60 -25.83 -20.73
CA GLU A 28 7.94 -26.04 -19.43
C GLU A 28 8.16 -24.90 -18.43
N GLU A 29 9.11 -24.01 -18.70
CA GLU A 29 9.48 -22.91 -17.78
C GLU A 29 8.60 -21.66 -17.95
N MET A 30 7.95 -21.49 -19.12
CA MET A 30 7.06 -20.35 -19.39
C MET A 30 5.66 -20.49 -18.77
N LEU A 31 5.29 -21.67 -18.22
CA LEU A 31 3.91 -21.97 -17.86
C LEU A 31 3.75 -22.46 -16.40
N ARG A 32 4.65 -22.06 -15.51
CA ARG A 32 4.40 -22.22 -14.08
C ARG A 32 3.51 -21.06 -13.60
N LEU A 33 2.31 -21.40 -13.15
CA LEU A 33 1.34 -20.44 -12.62
C LEU A 33 1.90 -19.67 -11.40
N GLN A 34 2.71 -20.32 -10.56
CA GLN A 34 3.31 -19.70 -9.38
C GLN A 34 4.11 -18.41 -9.68
N PRO A 35 5.10 -18.39 -10.58
CA PRO A 35 5.83 -17.17 -10.89
C PRO A 35 4.95 -16.07 -11.48
N LEU A 36 3.97 -16.41 -12.33
CA LEU A 36 3.01 -15.43 -12.87
C LEU A 36 2.10 -14.84 -11.79
N ILE A 37 1.70 -15.63 -10.81
CA ILE A 37 0.92 -15.16 -9.65
C ILE A 37 1.79 -14.25 -8.77
N GLN A 38 3.06 -14.60 -8.54
CA GLN A 38 3.98 -13.76 -7.78
C GLN A 38 4.26 -12.43 -8.48
N GLU A 39 4.44 -12.44 -9.79
CA GLU A 39 4.61 -11.22 -10.60
C GLU A 39 3.32 -10.37 -10.59
N ALA A 40 2.16 -11.01 -10.77
CA ALA A 40 0.88 -10.34 -10.68
C ALA A 40 0.68 -9.69 -9.31
N LEU A 41 0.97 -10.38 -8.21
CA LEU A 41 0.89 -9.82 -6.85
C LEU A 41 1.89 -8.69 -6.61
N ALA A 42 3.13 -8.82 -7.10
CA ALA A 42 4.18 -7.82 -6.94
C ALA A 42 3.91 -6.54 -7.73
N VAL A 43 3.31 -6.66 -8.92
CA VAL A 43 3.10 -5.54 -9.85
C VAL A 43 1.62 -5.14 -9.93
N ASN A 44 0.72 -5.66 -9.10
CA ASN A 44 -0.70 -5.33 -9.19
C ASN A 44 -0.98 -3.85 -8.81
N PRO A 45 -1.38 -3.00 -9.76
CA PRO A 45 -1.75 -1.62 -9.45
C PRO A 45 -3.02 -1.52 -8.59
N GLU A 46 -3.92 -2.50 -8.64
CA GLU A 46 -5.18 -2.52 -7.87
C GLU A 46 -4.92 -2.68 -6.37
N ILE A 47 -3.99 -3.57 -5.99
CA ILE A 47 -3.61 -3.78 -4.57
C ILE A 47 -3.02 -2.49 -4.00
N ARG A 48 -2.17 -1.80 -4.77
CA ARG A 48 -1.59 -0.51 -4.35
C ARG A 48 -2.64 0.59 -4.27
N ALA A 49 -3.63 0.58 -5.15
CA ALA A 49 -4.73 1.55 -5.11
C ALA A 49 -5.57 1.34 -3.85
N GLU A 50 -5.87 0.10 -3.49
CA GLU A 50 -6.66 -0.21 -2.28
C GLU A 50 -5.87 0.09 -1.00
N ALA A 51 -4.57 -0.22 -0.97
CA ALA A 51 -3.69 0.16 0.16
C ALA A 51 -3.67 1.69 0.37
N LYS A 52 -3.57 2.47 -0.72
CA LYS A 52 -3.64 3.94 -0.64
C LYS A 52 -5.00 4.47 -0.18
N LYS A 53 -6.10 3.82 -0.56
CA LYS A 53 -7.44 4.17 -0.04
C LYS A 53 -7.54 3.88 1.45
N TRP A 54 -6.98 2.77 1.91
CA TRP A 54 -6.91 2.43 3.33
C TRP A 54 -6.05 3.44 4.10
N ASP A 55 -4.87 3.80 3.60
CA ASP A 55 -4.03 4.83 4.19
C ASP A 55 -4.76 6.18 4.26
N ALA A 56 -5.46 6.58 3.19
CA ALA A 56 -6.26 7.81 3.17
C ALA A 56 -7.46 7.76 4.14
N ALA A 57 -8.07 6.59 4.34
CA ALA A 57 -9.15 6.40 5.30
C ALA A 57 -8.65 6.43 6.75
N LYS A 58 -7.42 5.97 7.00
CA LYS A 58 -6.75 6.03 8.30
C LYS A 58 -6.27 7.43 8.64
N GLU A 59 -5.72 8.13 7.65
CA GLU A 59 -5.26 9.52 7.80
C GLU A 59 -6.42 10.50 7.88
N ARG A 60 -7.64 10.08 7.49
CA ARG A 60 -8.85 10.86 7.72
C ARG A 60 -9.08 10.93 9.24
N PRO A 61 -8.92 12.11 9.88
CA PRO A 61 -9.13 12.22 11.30
C PRO A 61 -10.57 11.79 11.61
N PRO A 62 -10.78 10.93 12.63
CA PRO A 62 -12.12 10.52 13.01
C PRO A 62 -12.90 11.78 13.41
N GLN A 63 -14.03 12.02 12.75
CA GLN A 63 -14.97 13.09 13.12
C GLN A 63 -15.46 12.94 14.57
N ALA A 64 -15.25 11.77 15.19
CA ALA A 64 -15.51 11.50 16.61
C ALA A 64 -14.59 12.30 17.57
N GLY A 65 -13.48 12.85 17.10
CA GLY A 65 -12.66 13.81 17.86
C GLY A 65 -13.22 15.23 17.87
N SER A 66 -14.28 15.51 17.09
CA SER A 66 -15.04 16.77 17.13
C SER A 66 -16.19 16.68 18.14
N LEU A 67 -15.95 16.04 19.29
CA LEU A 67 -16.77 16.37 20.45
C LEU A 67 -16.49 17.85 20.71
N ASP A 68 -17.52 18.69 20.80
CA ASP A 68 -17.34 20.13 20.99
C ASP A 68 -16.34 20.35 22.11
N ASP A 69 -15.16 20.89 21.77
CA ASP A 69 -14.14 21.18 22.77
C ASP A 69 -14.75 22.21 23.73
N PRO A 70 -14.82 21.92 25.05
CA PRO A 70 -15.43 22.85 26.00
C PRO A 70 -14.69 24.19 25.92
N MET A 71 -15.42 25.25 25.62
CA MET A 71 -14.88 26.58 25.38
C MET A 71 -14.94 27.37 26.67
N LEU A 72 -13.81 27.41 27.38
CA LEU A 72 -13.66 28.24 28.58
C LEU A 72 -13.84 29.72 28.21
N SER A 73 -14.87 30.36 28.77
CA SER A 73 -15.12 31.79 28.62
C SER A 73 -15.03 32.51 29.97
N PHE A 74 -14.41 33.70 29.95
CA PHE A 74 -14.32 34.58 31.10
C PHE A 74 -14.86 35.95 30.72
N GLU A 75 -15.89 36.40 31.41
CA GLU A 75 -16.56 37.66 31.14
C GLU A 75 -16.68 38.49 32.43
N ILE A 76 -16.42 39.79 32.29
CA ILE A 76 -16.56 40.77 33.37
C ILE A 76 -17.59 41.80 32.90
N GLU A 77 -18.68 41.93 33.64
CA GLU A 77 -19.74 42.91 33.38
C GLU A 77 -19.68 44.03 34.42
N ASN A 78 -19.97 45.26 33.96
CA ASN A 78 -20.05 46.48 34.79
C ASN A 78 -18.75 46.86 35.50
N LEU A 79 -17.61 46.78 34.81
CA LEU A 79 -16.32 47.25 35.35
C LEU A 79 -16.25 48.80 35.35
N PRO A 80 -15.93 49.45 36.48
CA PRO A 80 -15.82 50.91 36.56
C PRO A 80 -14.69 51.44 35.66
N THR A 81 -15.01 52.36 34.74
CA THR A 81 -14.07 52.92 33.74
C THR A 81 -13.12 53.97 34.30
N ASN A 82 -13.33 54.38 35.54
CA ASN A 82 -12.62 55.43 36.27
C ASN A 82 -11.40 54.91 37.02
N SER A 83 -11.39 53.64 37.43
CA SER A 83 -10.28 53.01 38.17
C SER A 83 -9.99 51.57 37.76
N PHE A 84 -10.88 50.93 36.98
CA PHE A 84 -10.84 49.51 36.63
C PHE A 84 -10.75 48.56 37.85
N ALA A 85 -11.13 49.05 39.03
CA ALA A 85 -11.09 48.27 40.26
C ALA A 85 -12.32 47.36 40.38
N PHE A 86 -12.10 46.04 40.39
CA PHE A 86 -13.15 45.01 40.51
C PHE A 86 -13.86 44.94 41.86
N THR A 87 -13.47 45.77 42.83
CA THR A 87 -13.94 45.74 44.23
C THR A 87 -14.44 47.10 44.70
N GLN A 88 -14.47 48.12 43.84
CA GLN A 88 -14.86 49.47 44.21
C GLN A 88 -16.39 49.63 44.28
N GLU A 89 -17.13 48.86 43.50
CA GLU A 89 -18.59 48.81 43.54
C GLU A 89 -19.09 47.36 43.54
N ASP A 90 -20.06 47.06 44.40
CA ASP A 90 -20.64 45.71 44.60
C ASP A 90 -21.38 45.16 43.35
N MET A 91 -21.51 45.96 42.29
CA MET A 91 -22.26 45.63 41.07
C MET A 91 -21.41 45.04 39.94
N THR A 92 -20.10 44.83 40.15
CA THR A 92 -19.22 44.17 39.17
C THR A 92 -19.47 42.66 39.17
N MET A 93 -19.91 42.09 38.05
CA MET A 93 -20.15 40.65 37.92
C MET A 93 -19.01 39.96 37.16
N LYS A 94 -18.58 38.79 37.66
CA LYS A 94 -17.57 37.93 37.05
C LYS A 94 -18.23 36.61 36.65
N LYS A 95 -18.24 36.28 35.37
CA LYS A 95 -18.84 35.05 34.83
C LYS A 95 -17.74 34.14 34.29
N LEU A 96 -17.85 32.85 34.63
CA LEU A 96 -16.99 31.77 34.17
C LEU A 96 -17.88 30.73 33.49
N GLY A 97 -17.65 30.46 32.21
CA GLY A 97 -18.38 29.48 31.41
C GLY A 97 -17.48 28.37 30.90
N LEU A 98 -18.07 27.21 30.60
CA LEU A 98 -17.46 26.06 29.92
C LEU A 98 -18.13 25.86 28.56
#